data_AF-A0A0D2GW59-F1
#
_entry.id   AF-A0A0D2GW59-F1
#
_cell.length_a   1.000
_cell.length_b   1.000
_cell.length_c   1.000
_cell.angle_alpha   90.00
_cell.angle_beta   90.00
_cell.angle_gamma   90.00
#
_symmetry.space_group_name_H-M   'P 1'
#
loop_
_entity.id
_entity.type
_entity.pdbx_description
1 polymer ?
#
loop_
_entity_poly.entity_id
_entity_poly.type
_entity_poly.pdbx_seq_one_letter_code
_entity_poly.pdbx_strand_id
1 'polypeptide(L)'
;MDEKVRSEAATYIWMQQNCPEIPIPYLWGFGIGNNLHNTLQLLFRQSVCSPYIRCKRPDIPFTVGYLLMDFIEEEEGRMLSTTWDTLSGDSKRKTNFFRDLSRILLSLTRRPLSHIGSLTIDNEGVVSLANRPLSIIIPEAENDSCPPVVNRSYIYSVVESYVLDLFKYHDNRIDISPILSFQGMMPSTKWKP
;
A
#
# COMPACT_ATOMS: atom_id res chain seq x y z
N MET A 1 6.11 9.26 0.92
CA MET A 1 5.69 8.41 2.06
C MET A 1 4.19 8.47 2.30
N ASP A 2 3.60 9.66 2.48
CA ASP A 2 2.17 9.82 2.74
C ASP A 2 1.25 9.19 1.69
N GLU A 3 1.62 9.22 0.41
CA GLU A 3 0.86 8.58 -0.68
C GLU A 3 0.65 7.08 -0.43
N LYS A 4 1.71 6.36 -0.05
CA LYS A 4 1.67 4.92 0.23
C LYS A 4 0.77 4.61 1.42
N VAL A 5 0.96 5.34 2.53
CA VAL A 5 0.18 5.11 3.75
C VAL A 5 -1.30 5.41 3.55
N ARG A 6 -1.62 6.50 2.84
CA ARG A 6 -3.03 6.81 2.46
C ARG A 6 -3.62 5.70 1.61
N SER A 7 -2.87 5.17 0.66
CA SER A 7 -3.37 4.13 -0.23
C SER A 7 -3.57 2.79 0.46
N GLU A 8 -2.62 2.39 1.32
CA GLU A 8 -2.76 1.18 2.14
C GLU A 8 -3.94 1.31 3.10
N ALA A 9 -4.03 2.40 3.85
CA ALA A 9 -5.15 2.66 4.75
C ALA A 9 -6.49 2.61 3.99
N ALA A 10 -6.60 3.31 2.86
CA ALA A 10 -7.81 3.30 2.04
C ALA A 10 -8.17 1.90 1.54
N THR A 11 -7.18 1.08 1.18
CA THR A 11 -7.38 -0.30 0.74
C THR A 11 -7.94 -1.16 1.88
N TYR A 12 -7.36 -1.08 3.08
CA TYR A 12 -7.89 -1.77 4.26
C TYR A 12 -9.34 -1.36 4.56
N ILE A 13 -9.61 -0.05 4.59
CA ILE A 13 -10.96 0.47 4.88
C ILE A 13 -11.96 -0.01 3.83
N TRP A 14 -11.60 0.08 2.55
CA TRP A 14 -12.45 -0.38 1.47
C TRP A 14 -12.73 -1.88 1.59
N MET A 15 -11.71 -2.70 1.81
CA MET A 15 -11.87 -4.15 1.96
C MET A 15 -12.73 -4.51 3.17
N GLN A 16 -12.53 -3.87 4.33
CA GLN A 16 -13.34 -4.10 5.53
C GLN A 16 -14.84 -3.79 5.29
N GLN A 17 -15.14 -2.78 4.48
CA GLN A 17 -16.52 -2.38 4.19
C GLN A 17 -17.16 -3.22 3.06
N ASN A 18 -16.36 -3.60 2.06
CA ASN A 18 -16.86 -4.15 0.80
C ASN A 18 -16.69 -5.67 0.71
N CYS A 19 -15.64 -6.21 1.32
CA CYS A 19 -15.30 -7.63 1.31
C CYS A 19 -14.99 -8.13 2.74
N PRO A 20 -15.94 -8.01 3.70
CA PRO A 20 -15.72 -8.40 5.10
C PRO A 20 -15.46 -9.90 5.29
N GLU A 21 -15.71 -10.72 4.27
CA GLU A 21 -15.37 -12.15 4.27
C GLU A 21 -13.87 -12.43 4.08
N ILE A 22 -13.09 -11.46 3.60
CA ILE A 22 -11.65 -11.61 3.41
C ILE A 22 -10.97 -11.46 4.78
N PRO A 23 -10.21 -12.47 5.23
CA PRO A 23 -9.56 -12.45 6.55
C PRO A 23 -8.29 -11.59 6.52
N ILE A 24 -8.47 -10.26 6.54
CA ILE A 24 -7.38 -9.30 6.74
C ILE A 24 -7.33 -8.80 8.19
N PRO A 25 -6.14 -8.47 8.73
CA PRO A 25 -6.03 -7.79 10.02
C PRO A 25 -6.89 -6.53 10.08
N TYR A 26 -7.52 -6.27 11.21
CA TYR A 26 -8.32 -5.07 11.38
C TYR A 26 -7.44 -3.83 11.49
N LEU A 27 -7.70 -2.81 10.68
CA LEU A 27 -7.10 -1.49 10.81
C LEU A 27 -7.81 -0.72 11.94
N TRP A 28 -7.08 -0.37 13.00
CA TRP A 28 -7.55 0.43 14.13
C TRP A 28 -7.30 1.92 13.96
N GLY A 29 -6.29 2.27 13.17
CA GLY A 29 -5.95 3.65 12.88
C GLY A 29 -4.75 3.77 11.98
N PHE A 30 -4.45 5.00 11.58
CA PHE A 30 -3.28 5.31 10.78
C PHE A 30 -2.86 6.76 10.97
N GLY A 31 -1.55 7.01 10.86
CA GLY A 31 -0.97 8.34 10.89
C GLY A 31 -0.43 8.73 9.52
N ILE A 32 -0.57 10.00 9.17
CA ILE A 32 0.05 10.61 8.00
C ILE A 32 1.00 11.70 8.50
N GLY A 33 2.02 12.05 7.73
CA GLY A 33 2.91 13.17 8.04
C GLY A 33 2.12 14.43 8.46
N ASN A 34 2.75 15.26 9.29
CA ASN A 34 2.19 16.45 9.94
C ASN A 34 1.28 16.18 11.16
N ASN A 35 1.57 15.12 11.93
CA ASN A 35 0.90 14.82 13.21
C ASN A 35 -0.62 14.59 13.08
N LEU A 36 -1.05 14.04 11.92
CA LEU A 36 -2.44 13.72 11.64
C LEU A 36 -2.70 12.26 11.93
N HIS A 37 -3.48 12.00 12.98
CA HIS A 37 -3.82 10.66 13.44
C HIS A 37 -5.28 10.39 13.16
N ASN A 38 -5.60 9.28 12.52
CA ASN A 38 -6.97 8.86 12.28
C ASN A 38 -7.21 7.56 13.07
N THR A 39 -8.08 7.59 14.07
CA THR A 39 -8.40 6.41 14.91
C THR A 39 -9.85 6.01 14.72
N LEU A 40 -10.11 4.71 14.67
CA LEU A 40 -11.45 4.17 14.51
C LEU A 40 -12.36 4.59 15.67
N GLN A 41 -13.51 5.18 15.36
CA GLN A 41 -14.58 5.44 16.33
C GLN A 41 -15.43 4.19 16.47
N LEU A 42 -15.29 3.44 17.57
CA LEU A 42 -16.18 2.31 17.87
C LEU A 42 -17.67 2.72 17.99
N LEU A 43 -17.94 4.00 18.29
CA LEU A 43 -19.26 4.44 18.76
C LEU A 43 -20.20 4.98 17.67
N PHE A 44 -19.75 5.26 16.44
CA PHE A 44 -20.61 5.82 15.39
C PHE A 44 -20.54 4.98 14.10
N ARG A 45 -21.42 3.98 14.00
CA ARG A 45 -21.59 3.09 12.84
C ARG A 45 -22.30 3.71 11.63
N GLN A 46 -22.54 5.03 11.62
CA GLN A 46 -23.31 5.69 10.57
C GLN A 46 -22.59 6.94 10.08
N SER A 47 -21.72 6.79 9.08
CA SER A 47 -21.45 7.87 8.14
C SER A 47 -20.99 7.27 6.83
N VAL A 48 -21.34 7.94 5.74
CA VAL A 48 -20.88 7.67 4.37
C VAL A 48 -19.35 7.90 4.25
N CYS A 49 -18.74 8.56 5.25
CA CYS A 49 -17.29 8.75 5.41
C CYS A 49 -16.60 7.56 6.11
N SER A 50 -15.26 7.52 6.06
CA SER A 50 -14.51 6.53 6.83
C SER A 50 -14.80 6.66 8.34
N PRO A 51 -14.83 5.54 9.09
CA PRO A 51 -15.12 5.54 10.52
C PRO A 51 -13.96 6.07 11.38
N TYR A 52 -12.98 6.73 10.79
CA TYR A 52 -11.78 7.20 11.48
C TYR A 52 -11.86 8.70 11.72
N ILE A 53 -11.69 9.14 12.97
CA ILE A 53 -11.62 10.58 13.26
C ILE A 53 -10.20 11.04 13.22
N ARG A 54 -10.02 12.14 12.49
CA ARG A 54 -8.81 12.91 12.51
C ARG A 54 -8.63 13.65 13.84
N CYS A 55 -7.48 13.40 14.47
CA CYS A 55 -6.96 14.12 15.62
C CYS A 55 -5.58 14.68 15.26
N LYS A 56 -5.37 15.98 15.51
CA LYS A 56 -4.02 16.57 15.48
C LYS A 56 -3.39 16.34 16.85
N ARG A 57 -2.27 15.61 16.90
CA ARG A 57 -1.49 15.42 18.12
C ARG A 57 -0.13 16.09 18.00
N PRO A 58 -0.03 17.41 18.23
CA PRO A 58 1.24 18.12 18.11
C PRO A 58 2.28 17.66 19.14
N ASP A 59 1.83 17.01 20.22
CA ASP A 59 2.61 16.46 21.32
C ASP A 59 3.42 15.20 20.95
N ILE A 60 3.06 14.49 19.87
CA ILE A 60 3.76 13.30 19.43
C ILE A 60 4.23 13.50 17.98
N PRO A 61 5.48 13.97 17.76
CA PRO A 61 5.98 14.27 16.43
C PRO A 61 6.28 12.97 15.67
N PHE A 62 5.26 12.33 15.13
CA PHE A 62 5.43 11.27 14.14
C PHE A 62 5.61 11.92 12.77
N THR A 63 6.86 12.09 12.37
CA THR A 63 7.21 12.56 11.02
C THR A 63 6.90 11.52 9.94
N VAL A 64 6.77 10.25 10.34
CA VAL A 64 6.59 9.10 9.44
C VAL A 64 5.15 8.60 9.53
N GLY A 65 4.54 8.34 8.37
CA GLY A 65 3.22 7.72 8.31
C GLY A 65 3.25 6.26 8.77
N TYR A 66 2.17 5.81 9.41
CA TYR A 66 2.08 4.48 10.02
C TYR A 66 0.67 3.91 9.95
N LEU A 67 0.53 2.59 10.10
CA LEU A 67 -0.74 1.87 10.26
C LEU A 67 -0.77 1.19 11.63
N LEU A 68 -1.90 1.23 12.32
CA LEU A 68 -2.17 0.50 13.55
C LEU A 68 -3.17 -0.60 13.22
N MET A 69 -2.74 -1.86 13.28
CA MET A 69 -3.52 -3.03 12.86
C MET A 69 -3.53 -4.11 13.94
N ASP A 70 -4.40 -5.10 13.81
CA ASP A 70 -4.36 -6.31 14.65
C ASP A 70 -2.97 -6.95 14.64
N PHE A 71 -2.58 -7.42 15.83
CA PHE A 71 -1.45 -8.30 16.01
C PHE A 71 -1.99 -9.73 16.07
N ILE A 72 -1.49 -10.61 15.19
CA ILE A 72 -1.88 -12.02 15.17
C ILE A 72 -0.92 -12.77 16.09
N GLU A 73 -1.44 -13.26 17.20
CA GLU A 73 -0.68 -14.03 18.19
C GLU A 73 -0.30 -15.43 17.64
N GLU A 74 0.76 -16.03 18.16
CA GLU A 74 1.24 -17.34 17.66
C GLU A 74 0.23 -18.47 17.84
N GLU A 75 -0.64 -18.36 18.84
CA GLU A 75 -1.72 -19.30 19.13
C GLU A 75 -2.84 -19.21 18.08
N GLU A 76 -3.06 -18.03 17.49
CA GLU A 76 -4.06 -17.79 16.45
C GLU A 76 -3.54 -18.17 15.07
N GLY A 77 -2.26 -17.88 14.80
CA GLY A 77 -1.64 -18.20 13.52
C GLY A 77 -0.15 -17.92 13.46
N ARG A 78 0.56 -18.74 12.68
CA ARG A 78 1.99 -18.54 12.38
C ARG A 78 2.17 -17.97 10.99
N MET A 79 3.06 -16.99 10.86
CA MET A 79 3.40 -16.40 9.56
C MET A 79 3.90 -17.48 8.60
N LEU A 80 3.38 -17.48 7.38
CA LEU A 80 3.71 -18.49 6.37
C LEU A 80 5.21 -18.54 6.06
N SER A 81 5.90 -17.39 6.05
CA SER A 81 7.34 -17.28 5.82
C SER A 81 8.18 -18.12 6.78
N THR A 82 7.75 -18.28 8.04
CA THR A 82 8.50 -19.06 9.05
C THR A 82 8.41 -20.57 8.85
N THR A 83 7.40 -21.05 8.13
CA THR A 83 7.15 -22.49 7.94
C THR A 83 7.27 -22.92 6.47
N TRP A 84 7.37 -21.97 5.54
CA TRP A 84 7.33 -22.21 4.11
C TRP A 84 8.35 -23.26 3.64
N ASP A 85 9.62 -23.12 4.02
CA ASP A 85 10.69 -24.01 3.55
C ASP A 85 10.46 -25.47 4.00
N THR A 86 9.81 -25.65 5.15
CA THR A 86 9.52 -26.98 5.72
C THR A 86 8.20 -27.56 5.23
N LEU A 87 7.19 -26.72 4.97
CA LEU A 87 5.81 -27.17 4.73
C LEU A 87 5.30 -26.93 3.31
N SER A 88 6.05 -26.22 2.46
CA SER A 88 5.64 -25.94 1.07
C SER A 88 5.55 -27.18 0.19
N GLY A 89 6.20 -28.28 0.56
CA GLY A 89 6.09 -29.58 -0.10
C GLY A 89 4.77 -30.31 0.19
N ASP A 90 4.07 -29.97 1.26
CA ASP A 90 2.80 -30.61 1.63
C ASP A 90 1.70 -30.22 0.65
N SER A 91 1.28 -31.20 -0.16
CA SER A 91 0.23 -31.04 -1.17
C SER A 91 -1.09 -30.53 -0.58
N LYS A 92 -1.49 -31.03 0.60
CA LYS A 92 -2.76 -30.64 1.24
C LYS A 92 -2.71 -29.17 1.67
N ARG A 93 -1.60 -28.72 2.25
CA ARG A 93 -1.40 -27.32 2.64
C ARG A 93 -1.37 -26.41 1.42
N LYS A 94 -0.64 -26.79 0.38
CA LYS A 94 -0.54 -26.05 -0.88
C LYS A 94 -1.90 -25.90 -1.55
N THR A 95 -2.69 -26.98 -1.64
CA THR A 95 -4.05 -26.94 -2.18
C THR A 95 -4.96 -26.02 -1.36
N ASN A 96 -4.88 -26.08 -0.03
CA ASN A 96 -5.65 -25.17 0.82
C ASN A 96 -5.28 -23.71 0.59
N PHE A 97 -3.98 -23.39 0.59
CA PHE A 97 -3.48 -22.04 0.34
C PHE A 97 -3.97 -21.47 -1.00
N PHE A 98 -3.82 -22.21 -2.10
CA PHE A 98 -4.27 -21.74 -3.42
C PHE A 98 -5.79 -21.63 -3.53
N ARG A 99 -6.54 -22.51 -2.87
CA ARG A 99 -8.00 -22.41 -2.78
C ARG A 99 -8.41 -21.14 -2.05
N ASP A 100 -7.77 -20.83 -0.93
CA ASP A 100 -8.12 -19.66 -0.13
C ASP A 100 -7.68 -18.36 -0.82
N LEU A 101 -6.51 -18.34 -1.47
CA LEU A 101 -6.11 -17.22 -2.35
C LEU A 101 -7.12 -17.00 -3.48
N SER A 102 -7.61 -18.08 -4.10
CA SER A 102 -8.63 -18.01 -5.14
C SER A 102 -9.95 -17.46 -4.61
N ARG A 103 -10.36 -17.83 -3.39
CA ARG A 103 -11.55 -17.26 -2.73
C ARG A 103 -11.40 -15.76 -2.48
N ILE A 104 -10.22 -15.31 -2.06
CA ILE A 104 -9.91 -13.88 -1.88
C ILE A 104 -10.04 -13.15 -3.22
N LEU A 105 -9.39 -13.66 -4.27
CA LEU A 105 -9.46 -13.07 -5.61
C LEU A 105 -10.90 -13.00 -6.12
N LEU A 106 -11.67 -14.08 -5.99
CA LEU A 106 -13.08 -14.11 -6.38
C LEU A 106 -13.90 -13.08 -5.59
N SER A 107 -13.66 -12.95 -4.29
CA SER A 107 -14.35 -11.98 -3.43
C SER A 107 -14.06 -10.54 -3.86
N LEU A 108 -12.80 -10.23 -4.18
CA LEU A 108 -12.40 -8.93 -4.73
C LEU A 108 -13.05 -8.66 -6.10
N THR A 109 -13.09 -9.64 -7.00
CA THR A 109 -13.66 -9.47 -8.35
C THR A 109 -15.17 -9.24 -8.37
N ARG A 110 -15.90 -9.57 -7.29
CA ARG A 110 -17.34 -9.25 -7.18
C ARG A 110 -17.60 -7.74 -7.12
N ARG A 111 -16.58 -6.94 -6.82
CA ARG A 111 -16.66 -5.48 -6.74
C ARG A 111 -15.58 -4.84 -7.62
N PRO A 112 -15.78 -4.85 -8.95
CA PRO A 112 -14.81 -4.29 -9.86
C PRO A 112 -14.63 -2.79 -9.61
N LEU A 113 -13.38 -2.33 -9.68
CA LEU A 113 -13.06 -0.91 -9.67
C LEU A 113 -13.31 -0.32 -11.07
N SER A 114 -13.72 0.95 -11.13
CA SER A 114 -14.11 1.59 -12.39
C SER A 114 -12.93 1.93 -13.30
N HIS A 115 -11.73 2.08 -12.74
CA HIS A 115 -10.52 2.49 -13.44
C HIS A 115 -9.30 1.75 -12.88
N ILE A 116 -8.20 1.75 -13.61
CA ILE A 116 -6.92 1.25 -13.12
C ILE A 116 -6.26 2.39 -12.32
N GLY A 117 -6.13 2.19 -11.03
CA GLY A 117 -5.61 3.16 -10.07
C GLY A 117 -5.41 2.51 -8.71
N SER A 118 -5.08 3.29 -7.71
CA SER A 118 -5.10 2.88 -6.32
C SER A 118 -6.13 3.67 -5.54
N LEU A 119 -6.72 3.02 -4.55
CA LEU A 119 -7.56 3.69 -3.57
C LEU A 119 -6.70 4.66 -2.76
N THR A 120 -7.28 5.77 -2.34
CA THR A 120 -6.66 6.74 -1.45
C THR A 120 -7.71 7.31 -0.50
N ILE A 121 -7.24 7.82 0.63
CA ILE A 121 -8.07 8.52 1.61
C ILE A 121 -7.66 9.98 1.60
N ASP A 122 -8.66 10.84 1.36
CA ASP A 122 -8.45 12.27 1.28
C ASP A 122 -8.33 12.90 2.68
N ASN A 123 -8.38 14.23 2.72
CA ASN A 123 -8.32 14.93 3.99
C ASN A 123 -9.61 14.89 4.80
N GLU A 124 -10.75 14.54 4.22
CA GLU A 124 -12.01 14.47 4.94
C GLU A 124 -12.37 13.03 5.33
N GLY A 125 -11.40 12.11 5.18
CA GLY A 125 -11.59 10.71 5.50
C GLY A 125 -12.49 10.01 4.47
N VAL A 126 -12.60 10.52 3.25
CA VAL A 126 -13.34 9.90 2.16
C VAL A 126 -12.39 8.99 1.39
N VAL A 127 -12.77 7.72 1.28
CA VAL A 127 -12.05 6.73 0.46
C VAL A 127 -12.53 6.86 -0.98
N SER A 128 -11.59 7.01 -1.92
CA SER A 128 -11.90 7.12 -3.34
C SER A 128 -10.80 6.51 -4.22
N LEU A 129 -11.16 6.12 -5.45
CA LEU A 129 -10.23 5.69 -6.48
C LEU A 129 -9.72 6.95 -7.22
N ALA A 130 -8.74 7.62 -6.62
CA ALA A 130 -8.25 8.93 -7.09
C ALA A 130 -6.72 9.04 -7.03
N ASN A 131 -6.03 7.91 -7.01
CA ASN A 131 -4.57 7.85 -7.02
C ASN A 131 -4.11 6.91 -8.14
N ARG A 132 -2.92 7.17 -8.67
CA ARG A 132 -2.28 6.30 -9.67
C ARG A 132 -2.05 4.89 -9.12
N PRO A 133 -1.84 3.89 -9.97
CA PRO A 133 -1.41 2.57 -9.52
C PRO A 133 -0.11 2.69 -8.69
N LEU A 134 -0.07 1.97 -7.57
CA LEU A 134 1.11 1.89 -6.70
C LEU A 134 1.68 0.46 -6.73
N SER A 135 1.85 -0.09 -7.93
CA SER A 135 2.60 -1.33 -8.09
C SER A 135 4.04 -1.11 -7.62
N ILE A 136 4.68 -2.15 -7.09
CA ILE A 136 6.02 -2.07 -6.46
C ILE A 136 7.05 -1.30 -7.30
N ILE A 137 6.99 -1.46 -8.62
CA ILE A 137 7.87 -0.82 -9.60
C ILE A 137 7.86 0.71 -9.50
N ILE A 138 6.70 1.32 -9.27
CA ILE A 138 6.52 2.78 -9.32
C ILE A 138 7.18 3.46 -8.10
N PRO A 139 6.84 3.11 -6.83
CA PRO A 139 7.52 3.68 -5.67
C PRO A 139 9.00 3.34 -5.61
N GLU A 140 9.42 2.15 -6.04
CA GLU A 140 10.85 1.79 -6.09
C GLU A 140 11.62 2.70 -7.05
N ALA A 141 11.12 2.87 -8.28
CA ALA A 141 11.77 3.74 -9.25
C ALA A 141 11.89 5.19 -8.72
N GLU A 142 10.83 5.73 -8.12
CA GLU A 142 10.88 7.09 -7.54
C GLU A 142 11.83 7.21 -6.36
N ASN A 143 11.94 6.17 -5.53
CA ASN A 143 12.90 6.13 -4.44
C ASN A 143 14.35 6.09 -4.96
N ASP A 144 14.57 5.48 -6.11
CA ASP A 144 15.83 5.49 -6.86
C ASP A 144 16.04 6.78 -7.69
N SER A 145 15.31 7.85 -7.36
CA SER A 145 15.38 9.16 -8.01
C SER A 145 14.89 9.21 -9.47
N CYS A 146 14.13 8.21 -9.94
CA CYS A 146 13.44 8.29 -11.21
C CYS A 146 12.33 9.35 -11.17
N PRO A 147 12.20 10.21 -12.19
CA PRO A 147 11.08 11.13 -12.27
C PRO A 147 9.76 10.35 -12.42
N PRO A 148 8.66 10.84 -11.81
CA PRO A 148 7.33 10.28 -12.03
C PRO A 148 6.93 10.39 -13.50
N VAL A 149 6.48 9.28 -14.11
CA VAL A 149 5.96 9.27 -15.49
C VAL A 149 4.59 9.92 -15.58
N VAL A 150 3.79 9.82 -14.51
CA VAL A 150 2.45 10.39 -14.42
C VAL A 150 2.24 11.11 -13.10
N ASN A 151 1.27 12.02 -13.07
CA ASN A 151 0.84 12.69 -11.85
C ASN A 151 0.31 11.65 -10.84
N ARG A 152 0.53 11.89 -9.53
CA ARG A 152 0.03 11.03 -8.46
C ARG A 152 -1.49 10.85 -8.49
N SER A 153 -2.26 11.87 -8.87
CA SER A 153 -3.72 11.76 -8.97
C SER A 153 -4.22 11.18 -10.31
N TYR A 154 -3.32 10.72 -11.18
CA TYR A 154 -3.70 10.20 -12.51
C TYR A 154 -4.25 8.77 -12.41
N ILE A 155 -5.44 8.54 -12.97
CA ILE A 155 -6.05 7.21 -13.09
C ILE A 155 -6.18 6.83 -14.56
N TYR A 156 -6.09 5.53 -14.84
CA TYR A 156 -6.10 4.99 -16.21
C TYR A 156 -7.49 4.42 -16.53
N SER A 157 -8.09 4.87 -17.63
CA SER A 157 -9.37 4.34 -18.14
C SER A 157 -9.21 3.14 -19.08
N VAL A 158 -8.02 2.94 -19.63
CA VAL A 158 -7.70 1.86 -20.57
C VAL A 158 -6.38 1.20 -20.20
N VAL A 159 -6.21 -0.08 -20.56
CA VAL A 159 -5.05 -0.88 -20.17
C VAL A 159 -3.80 -0.43 -20.92
N GLU A 160 -3.94 -0.01 -22.17
CA GLU A 160 -2.84 0.34 -23.06
C GLU A 160 -2.01 1.49 -22.51
N SER A 161 -2.65 2.56 -22.03
CA SER A 161 -1.94 3.70 -21.44
C SER A 161 -1.21 3.31 -20.14
N TYR A 162 -1.80 2.45 -19.32
CA TYR A 162 -1.16 1.93 -18.11
C TYR A 162 0.10 1.12 -18.44
N VAL A 163 0.01 0.20 -19.40
CA VAL A 163 1.13 -0.65 -19.81
C VAL A 163 2.25 0.18 -20.45
N LEU A 164 1.92 1.14 -21.32
CA LEU A 164 2.90 2.02 -21.94
C LEU A 164 3.67 2.85 -20.91
N ASP A 165 2.99 3.38 -19.90
CA ASP A 165 3.68 4.13 -18.85
C ASP A 165 4.52 3.23 -17.93
N LEU A 166 4.10 1.97 -17.71
CA LEU A 166 4.92 0.99 -17.00
C LEU A 166 6.23 0.72 -17.74
N PHE A 167 6.22 0.62 -19.07
CA PHE A 167 7.45 0.52 -19.86
C PHE A 167 8.34 1.76 -19.70
N LYS A 168 7.77 2.96 -19.71
CA LYS A 168 8.55 4.19 -19.46
C LYS A 168 9.22 4.20 -18.08
N TYR A 169 8.56 3.68 -17.03
CA TYR A 169 9.21 3.53 -15.72
C TYR A 169 10.42 2.59 -15.79
N HIS A 170 10.32 1.48 -16.52
CA HIS A 170 11.43 0.58 -16.72
C HIS A 170 12.56 1.22 -17.53
N ASP A 171 12.25 1.91 -18.62
CA ASP A 171 13.23 2.61 -19.46
C ASP A 171 13.98 3.68 -18.64
N ASN A 172 13.25 4.54 -17.93
CA ASN A 172 13.87 5.55 -17.07
C ASN A 172 14.78 4.92 -15.99
N ARG A 173 14.38 3.78 -15.43
CA ARG A 173 15.20 3.07 -14.43
C ARG A 173 16.47 2.49 -15.05
N ILE A 174 16.42 2.01 -16.29
CA ILE A 174 17.59 1.52 -17.02
C ILE A 174 18.55 2.69 -17.32
N ASP A 175 18.03 3.85 -17.71
CA ASP A 175 18.85 5.04 -18.00
C ASP A 175 19.57 5.60 -16.76
N ILE A 176 18.93 5.50 -15.58
CA ILE A 176 19.49 5.98 -14.31
C ILE A 176 20.44 4.95 -13.67
N SER A 177 20.24 3.65 -13.91
CA SER A 177 21.05 2.57 -13.30
C SER A 177 22.57 2.74 -13.46
N PRO A 178 23.13 3.14 -14.62
CA PRO A 178 24.55 3.47 -14.74
C PRO A 178 24.96 4.54 -13.73
N ILE A 179 24.19 5.62 -13.62
CA ILE A 179 24.47 6.78 -12.76
C ILE A 179 24.49 6.39 -11.29
N LEU A 180 23.55 5.55 -10.85
CA LEU A 180 23.50 5.05 -9.47
C LEU A 180 24.72 4.17 -9.13
N SER A 181 25.16 3.32 -10.07
CA SER A 181 26.38 2.54 -9.88
C SER A 181 27.62 3.43 -9.75
N PHE A 182 27.70 4.53 -10.53
CA PHE A 182 28.78 5.50 -10.45
C PHE A 182 28.74 6.36 -9.18
N GLN A 183 27.55 6.77 -8.71
CA GLN A 183 27.41 7.51 -7.44
C GLN A 183 27.73 6.63 -6.23
N GLY A 184 27.38 5.34 -6.25
CA GLY A 184 27.81 4.38 -5.22
C GLY A 184 29.31 4.10 -5.24
N MET A 185 29.99 4.32 -6.37
CA MET A 185 31.44 4.16 -6.53
C MET A 185 32.25 5.44 -6.30
N MET A 186 31.63 6.62 -6.28
CA MET A 186 32.31 7.86 -5.90
C MET A 186 32.56 7.82 -4.38
N PRO A 187 33.81 7.65 -3.92
CA PRO A 187 34.08 7.60 -2.49
C PRO A 187 33.70 8.95 -1.90
N SER A 188 32.95 8.93 -0.79
CA SER A 188 32.63 10.12 -0.02
C SER A 188 33.93 10.83 0.35
N THR A 189 34.35 11.79 -0.46
CA THR A 189 35.51 12.63 -0.20
C THR A 189 35.11 13.56 0.93
N LYS A 190 35.34 13.07 2.15
CA LYS A 190 35.37 13.89 3.36
C LYS A 190 36.51 14.89 3.17
N TRP A 191 36.17 16.06 2.64
CA TRP A 191 36.96 17.26 2.82
C TRP A 191 37.03 17.53 4.33
N LYS A 192 38.16 17.17 4.95
CA LYS A 192 38.57 17.74 6.22
C LYS A 192 39.25 19.08 5.93
N PRO A 193 39.01 20.10 6.78
CA PRO A 193 39.29 21.50 6.50
C PRO A 193 40.78 21.81 6.34
#